data_AF-A0AAV9XZ82-F1
#
_entry.id   AF-A0AAV9XZ82-F1
#
_cell.length_a   1.000
_cell.length_b   1.000
_cell.length_c   1.000
_cell.angle_alpha   90.00
_cell.angle_beta   90.00
_cell.angle_gamma   90.00
#
_symmetry.space_group_name_H-M   'P 1'
#
loop_
_entity.id
_entity.type
_entity.pdbx_description
1 polymer ?
#
loop_
_entity_poly.entity_id
_entity_poly.type
_entity_poly.pdbx_seq_one_letter_code
_entity_poly.pdbx_strand_id
1 'polypeptide(L)'
;MHGRSKSEYKEPTEAEKEHLRKTKDLFEECSEKIKNDRKNNSCSFSTFKMTEKILKINPEIPTFWNYRKKFIESLIDKDTDKMIDIVNSEFTFTENLFKTDPKSYSLWSNRVWLIELVLNTNSIKIKSELENRNVGPIDIFQLENGYLKGINNFDNFSFSSEFKKYLLEHITVYLKLLANELELCKKLLNFDDRNFHCWKHRSFILTCLRYLSVKYSWKDFQKNLHMEEFKFLNKLIENNFSNYSAWHQRILLSGNNHLFNTLNDFDREVKLAHTAIFTEPNDQSVWQYYSWLIEKLLPKIMFNDNNFYVCPRFFIKTVKLSSHSENDIKLNNKIGTHSILIQLSNSCLISSKYSNVTLILNNNEVLPIKNGNWIPIYQDYEDGINDENSFNFNNKRLPSNFRSTIKKNSNNWKFVFDFVENNLNKSDSTLRNLFEENSVQIFMNLFSTNSATTISNKPLWSLESELYRKDYFSSKTFSPKINLIDQKKYQFVIQKEEHKNISMLKCRYHYYSDNDINNGSMSIDSAILSNLNEWKSILLNEFNILKEIQELEPHCKYPILALKKLYDIFNLCIPYDLSQENEISFNTKLIDSLHIIDPLRKGYYNQKVLNMD
;
A
#
# COMPACT_ATOMS: atom_id res chain seq x y z
N MET A 1 -10.03 24.10 -15.88
CA MET A 1 -8.58 24.15 -15.63
C MET A 1 -7.84 23.03 -16.38
N HIS A 2 -8.37 21.82 -16.48
CA HIS A 2 -7.74 20.72 -17.24
C HIS A 2 -8.29 20.60 -18.66
N GLY A 3 -7.47 20.16 -19.61
CA GLY A 3 -7.89 19.82 -20.98
C GLY A 3 -8.24 20.98 -21.90
N ARG A 4 -8.12 22.24 -21.46
CA ARG A 4 -8.32 23.42 -22.34
C ARG A 4 -7.01 23.78 -23.00
N SER A 5 -6.91 23.64 -24.32
CA SER A 5 -5.75 24.12 -25.04
C SER A 5 -5.69 25.65 -24.97
N LYS A 6 -4.51 26.22 -24.70
CA LYS A 6 -4.33 27.69 -24.76
C LYS A 6 -4.59 28.25 -26.16
N SER A 7 -4.48 27.43 -27.21
CA SER A 7 -4.75 27.81 -28.60
C SER A 7 -6.25 27.86 -28.95
N GLU A 8 -7.15 27.42 -28.06
CA GLU A 8 -8.61 27.39 -28.28
C GLU A 8 -9.34 28.58 -27.65
N TYR A 9 -8.64 29.66 -27.30
CA TYR A 9 -9.30 30.87 -26.80
C TYR A 9 -10.10 31.52 -27.93
N LYS A 10 -11.36 31.12 -28.07
CA LYS A 10 -12.37 31.83 -28.84
C LYS A 10 -13.00 32.87 -27.93
N GLU A 11 -13.11 34.09 -28.43
CA GLU A 11 -13.89 35.12 -27.75
C GLU A 11 -15.33 34.59 -27.61
N PRO A 12 -15.92 34.61 -26.40
CA PRO A 12 -17.25 34.06 -26.19
C PRO A 12 -18.26 34.79 -27.07
N THR A 13 -19.16 34.04 -27.69
CA THR A 13 -20.29 34.62 -28.43
C THR A 13 -21.16 35.46 -27.49
N GLU A 14 -21.91 36.43 -28.03
CA GLU A 14 -22.84 37.24 -27.21
C GLU A 14 -23.86 36.37 -26.46
N ALA A 15 -24.28 35.24 -27.04
CA ALA A 15 -25.13 34.26 -26.37
C ALA A 15 -24.44 33.59 -25.17
N GLU A 16 -23.15 33.25 -25.27
CA GLU A 16 -22.37 32.69 -24.16
C GLU A 16 -22.11 33.74 -23.07
N LYS A 17 -21.82 34.99 -23.44
CA LYS A 17 -21.68 36.10 -22.48
C LYS A 17 -22.97 36.32 -21.69
N GLU A 18 -24.12 36.33 -22.38
CA GLU A 18 -25.42 36.47 -21.74
C GLU A 18 -25.77 35.27 -20.84
N HIS A 19 -25.45 34.05 -21.28
CA HIS A 19 -25.60 32.85 -20.45
C HIS A 19 -24.73 32.92 -19.18
N LEU A 20 -23.47 33.35 -19.30
CA LEU A 20 -22.57 33.53 -18.17
C LEU A 20 -23.09 34.59 -17.19
N ARG A 21 -23.61 35.71 -17.70
CA ARG A 21 -24.23 36.76 -16.89
C ARG A 21 -25.43 36.23 -16.11
N LYS A 22 -26.38 35.59 -16.77
CA LYS A 22 -27.55 34.96 -16.12
C LYS A 22 -27.15 33.92 -15.08
N THR A 23 -26.14 33.11 -15.38
CA THR A 23 -25.62 32.10 -14.45
C THR A 23 -25.01 32.73 -13.21
N LYS A 24 -24.26 33.83 -13.37
CA LYS A 24 -23.67 34.59 -12.28
C LYS A 24 -24.74 35.24 -11.40
N ASP A 25 -25.71 35.91 -12.00
CA ASP A 25 -26.81 36.56 -11.28
C ASP A 25 -27.61 35.52 -10.46
N LEU A 26 -27.89 34.35 -11.07
CA LEU A 26 -28.54 33.24 -10.39
C LEU A 26 -27.70 32.71 -9.21
N PHE A 27 -26.38 32.60 -9.37
CA PHE A 27 -25.47 32.17 -8.31
C PHE A 27 -25.44 33.15 -7.13
N GLU A 28 -25.39 34.45 -7.40
CA GLU A 28 -25.38 35.51 -6.40
C GLU A 28 -26.69 35.52 -5.62
N GLU A 29 -27.83 35.52 -6.32
CA GLU A 29 -29.16 35.47 -5.69
C GLU A 29 -29.33 34.20 -4.82
N CYS A 30 -28.91 33.02 -5.31
CA CYS A 30 -28.98 31.79 -4.53
C CYS A 30 -28.10 31.84 -3.29
N SER A 31 -26.90 32.43 -3.42
CA SER A 31 -25.96 32.58 -2.30
C SER A 31 -26.49 33.50 -1.22
N GLU A 32 -27.17 34.59 -1.60
CA GLU A 32 -27.84 35.49 -0.66
C GLU A 32 -29.00 34.81 0.07
N LYS A 33 -29.84 34.06 -0.65
CA LYS A 33 -30.92 33.27 -0.02
C LYS A 33 -30.36 32.25 0.97
N ILE A 34 -29.31 31.53 0.62
CA ILE A 34 -28.63 30.59 1.55
C ILE A 34 -28.11 31.32 2.79
N LYS A 35 -27.53 32.53 2.64
CA LYS A 35 -27.07 33.33 3.79
C LYS A 35 -28.23 33.76 4.68
N ASN A 36 -29.35 34.20 4.11
CA ASN A 36 -30.53 34.63 4.85
C ASN A 36 -31.19 33.45 5.59
N ASP A 37 -31.36 32.32 4.91
CA ASP A 37 -31.88 31.08 5.52
C ASP A 37 -31.00 30.64 6.71
N ARG A 38 -29.67 30.69 6.56
CA ARG A 38 -28.74 30.40 7.65
C ARG A 38 -28.87 31.37 8.83
N LYS A 39 -29.01 32.67 8.58
CA LYS A 39 -29.21 33.67 9.65
C LYS A 39 -30.49 33.40 10.44
N ASN A 40 -31.52 32.91 9.76
CA ASN A 40 -32.83 32.62 10.35
C ASN A 40 -32.95 31.19 10.89
N ASN A 41 -31.87 30.39 10.89
CA ASN A 41 -31.89 28.96 11.22
C ASN A 41 -32.99 28.17 10.46
N SER A 42 -33.28 28.55 9.22
CA SER A 42 -34.31 27.95 8.39
C SER A 42 -33.72 27.30 7.13
N CYS A 43 -34.53 26.51 6.44
CA CYS A 43 -34.23 25.94 5.13
C CYS A 43 -35.51 26.01 4.29
N SER A 44 -35.46 26.69 3.13
CA SER A 44 -36.60 26.91 2.25
C SER A 44 -36.55 25.99 1.04
N PHE A 45 -37.71 25.47 0.63
CA PHE A 45 -37.81 24.63 -0.58
C PHE A 45 -37.47 25.42 -1.85
N SER A 46 -37.73 26.73 -1.85
CA SER A 46 -37.40 27.61 -2.97
C SER A 46 -35.88 27.72 -3.19
N THR A 47 -35.11 27.91 -2.11
CA THR A 47 -33.64 27.93 -2.14
C THR A 47 -33.12 26.54 -2.53
N PHE A 48 -33.71 25.46 -1.99
CA PHE A 48 -33.35 24.09 -2.38
C PHE A 48 -33.49 23.86 -3.90
N LYS A 49 -34.61 24.26 -4.50
CA LYS A 49 -34.81 24.16 -5.97
C LYS A 49 -33.86 25.05 -6.77
N MET A 50 -33.49 26.20 -6.24
CA MET A 50 -32.53 27.09 -6.87
C MET A 50 -31.12 26.48 -6.92
N THR A 51 -30.68 25.80 -5.84
CA THR A 51 -29.39 25.09 -5.85
C THR A 51 -29.33 24.00 -6.91
N GLU A 52 -30.45 23.33 -7.23
CA GLU A 52 -30.52 22.31 -8.28
C GLU A 52 -30.13 22.88 -9.66
N LYS A 53 -30.65 24.07 -10.01
CA LYS A 53 -30.37 24.73 -11.28
C LYS A 53 -28.88 25.05 -11.44
N ILE A 54 -28.24 25.48 -10.35
CA ILE A 54 -26.83 25.88 -10.35
C ILE A 54 -25.91 24.66 -10.34
N LEU A 55 -26.26 23.61 -9.60
CA LEU A 55 -25.47 22.37 -9.56
C LEU A 55 -25.52 21.59 -10.88
N LYS A 56 -26.56 21.76 -11.72
CA LYS A 56 -26.57 21.29 -13.12
C LYS A 56 -25.51 21.96 -13.99
N ILE A 57 -25.10 23.18 -13.64
CA ILE A 57 -24.07 23.94 -14.35
C ILE A 57 -22.69 23.63 -13.76
N ASN A 58 -22.57 23.59 -12.43
CA ASN A 58 -21.33 23.32 -11.73
C ASN A 58 -21.57 22.53 -10.43
N PRO A 59 -21.32 21.21 -10.42
CA PRO A 59 -21.51 20.38 -9.23
C PRO A 59 -20.39 20.54 -8.19
N GLU A 60 -19.35 21.34 -8.43
CA GLU A 60 -18.22 21.50 -7.50
C GLU A 60 -18.43 22.54 -6.40
N ILE A 61 -19.67 22.99 -6.17
CA ILE A 61 -19.98 24.03 -5.17
C ILE A 61 -20.38 23.37 -3.84
N PRO A 62 -19.48 23.22 -2.84
CA PRO A 62 -19.76 22.42 -1.64
C PRO A 62 -20.79 23.08 -0.74
N THR A 63 -20.83 24.42 -0.74
CA THR A 63 -21.79 25.22 0.05
C THR A 63 -23.24 24.87 -0.29
N PHE A 64 -23.51 24.52 -1.55
CA PHE A 64 -24.85 24.27 -2.07
C PHE A 64 -25.27 22.84 -1.74
N TRP A 65 -24.37 21.86 -1.90
CA TRP A 65 -24.58 20.50 -1.40
C TRP A 65 -24.86 20.49 0.10
N ASN A 66 -24.08 21.24 0.88
CA ASN A 66 -24.32 21.34 2.32
C ASN A 66 -25.68 21.94 2.67
N TYR A 67 -26.18 22.88 1.86
CA TYR A 67 -27.54 23.40 2.02
C TYR A 67 -28.59 22.33 1.71
N ARG A 68 -28.41 21.56 0.63
CA ARG A 68 -29.31 20.45 0.26
C ARG A 68 -29.39 19.40 1.36
N LYS A 69 -28.25 18.98 1.93
CA LYS A 69 -28.18 18.03 3.05
C LYS A 69 -28.99 18.54 4.25
N LYS A 70 -28.75 19.78 4.67
CA LYS A 70 -29.51 20.42 5.77
C LYS A 70 -31.00 20.51 5.51
N PHE A 71 -31.40 20.81 4.27
CA PHE A 71 -32.81 20.85 3.90
C PHE A 71 -33.46 19.47 4.05
N ILE A 72 -32.82 18.41 3.55
CA ILE A 72 -33.31 17.03 3.67
C ILE A 72 -33.35 16.59 5.14
N GLU A 73 -32.29 16.87 5.91
CA GLU A 73 -32.24 16.58 7.36
C GLU A 73 -33.37 17.28 8.12
N SER A 74 -33.76 18.49 7.70
CA SER A 74 -34.84 19.24 8.34
C SER A 74 -36.23 18.61 8.16
N LEU A 75 -36.38 17.67 7.21
CA LEU A 75 -37.63 16.97 6.93
C LEU A 75 -37.78 15.65 7.68
N ILE A 76 -36.68 15.08 8.22
CA ILE A 76 -36.66 13.75 8.84
C ILE A 76 -37.75 13.59 9.92
N ASP A 77 -37.95 14.62 10.74
CA ASP A 77 -38.94 14.60 11.84
C ASP A 77 -40.25 15.33 11.50
N LYS A 78 -40.31 16.01 10.34
CA LYS A 78 -41.42 16.92 10.00
C LYS A 78 -42.36 16.37 8.94
N ASP A 79 -41.80 15.72 7.92
CA ASP A 79 -42.52 15.33 6.70
C ASP A 79 -41.75 14.19 6.02
N THR A 80 -41.90 12.97 6.56
CA THR A 80 -41.14 11.79 6.15
C THR A 80 -41.44 11.38 4.71
N ASP A 81 -42.70 11.42 4.28
CA ASP A 81 -43.09 11.06 2.91
C ASP A 81 -42.44 12.02 1.89
N LYS A 82 -42.51 13.33 2.15
CA LYS A 82 -41.82 14.32 1.30
C LYS A 82 -40.31 14.15 1.32
N MET A 83 -39.73 13.77 2.46
CA MET A 83 -38.30 13.50 2.55
C MET A 83 -37.91 12.33 1.64
N ILE A 84 -38.68 11.25 1.64
CA ILE A 84 -38.48 10.07 0.78
C ILE A 84 -38.57 10.44 -0.70
N ASP A 85 -39.58 11.23 -1.10
CA ASP A 85 -39.70 11.74 -2.47
C ASP A 85 -38.46 12.53 -2.90
N ILE A 86 -37.96 13.38 -2.00
CA ILE A 86 -36.77 14.19 -2.27
C ILE A 86 -35.52 13.31 -2.37
N VAL A 87 -35.34 12.34 -1.48
CA VAL A 87 -34.20 11.41 -1.55
C VAL A 87 -34.23 10.61 -2.86
N ASN A 88 -35.38 10.11 -3.30
CA ASN A 88 -35.55 9.46 -4.60
C ASN A 88 -35.13 10.38 -5.76
N SER A 89 -35.56 11.65 -5.70
CA SER A 89 -35.18 12.66 -6.70
C SER A 89 -33.69 12.99 -6.65
N GLU A 90 -33.06 13.00 -5.47
CA GLU A 90 -31.63 13.27 -5.28
C GLU A 90 -30.75 12.15 -5.84
N PHE A 91 -31.15 10.89 -5.67
CA PHE A 91 -30.44 9.77 -6.30
C PHE A 91 -30.48 9.89 -7.83
N THR A 92 -31.65 10.20 -8.40
CA THR A 92 -31.79 10.42 -9.85
C THR A 92 -30.99 11.65 -10.31
N PHE A 93 -31.00 12.72 -9.52
CA PHE A 93 -30.30 13.96 -9.82
C PHE A 93 -28.78 13.76 -9.85
N THR A 94 -28.21 13.17 -8.80
CA THR A 94 -26.76 12.93 -8.71
C THR A 94 -26.27 11.92 -9.74
N GLU A 95 -27.06 10.89 -10.09
CA GLU A 95 -26.73 9.96 -11.18
C GLU A 95 -26.61 10.69 -12.52
N ASN A 96 -27.52 11.61 -12.81
CA ASN A 96 -27.46 12.40 -14.05
C ASN A 96 -26.25 13.35 -14.09
N LEU A 97 -25.86 13.92 -12.95
CA LEU A 97 -24.69 14.82 -12.88
C LEU A 97 -23.37 14.09 -13.12
N PHE A 98 -23.27 12.77 -12.83
CA PHE A 98 -22.06 12.01 -13.16
C PHE A 98 -21.80 11.94 -14.67
N LYS A 99 -22.83 12.08 -15.51
CA LYS A 99 -22.66 12.13 -16.98
C LYS A 99 -21.95 13.40 -17.42
N THR A 100 -22.10 14.50 -16.68
CA THR A 100 -21.51 15.81 -17.02
C THR A 100 -20.20 16.07 -16.31
N ASP A 101 -20.08 15.68 -15.04
CA ASP A 101 -18.87 15.89 -14.23
C ASP A 101 -18.59 14.69 -13.31
N PRO A 102 -18.05 13.59 -13.86
CA PRO A 102 -17.76 12.38 -13.11
C PRO A 102 -16.58 12.52 -12.15
N LYS A 103 -15.88 13.67 -12.14
CA LYS A 103 -14.69 13.94 -11.31
C LYS A 103 -14.99 14.92 -10.16
N SER A 104 -16.25 15.30 -9.97
CA SER A 104 -16.61 16.21 -8.89
C SER A 104 -16.49 15.57 -7.51
N TYR A 105 -15.59 16.10 -6.68
CA TYR A 105 -15.44 15.65 -5.29
C TYR A 105 -16.73 15.85 -4.50
N SER A 106 -17.37 17.01 -4.68
CA SER A 106 -18.57 17.38 -3.94
C SER A 106 -19.75 16.48 -4.30
N LEU A 107 -19.89 16.12 -5.58
CA LEU A 107 -20.91 15.21 -6.07
C LEU A 107 -20.77 13.81 -5.47
N TRP A 108 -19.58 13.21 -5.55
CA TRP A 108 -19.30 11.89 -4.94
C TRP A 108 -19.52 11.90 -3.42
N SER A 109 -19.10 12.97 -2.73
CA SER A 109 -19.34 13.10 -1.29
C SER A 109 -20.83 13.21 -0.95
N ASN A 110 -21.62 13.88 -1.80
CA ASN A 110 -23.07 13.93 -1.62
C ASN A 110 -23.73 12.57 -1.84
N ARG A 111 -23.27 11.83 -2.87
CA ARG A 111 -23.77 10.47 -3.16
C ARG A 111 -23.51 9.50 -2.00
N VAL A 112 -22.31 9.53 -1.42
CA VAL A 112 -21.99 8.75 -0.21
C VAL A 112 -22.92 9.12 0.94
N TRP A 113 -23.12 10.43 1.20
CA TRP A 113 -24.02 10.88 2.26
C TRP A 113 -25.47 10.41 2.08
N LEU A 114 -26.00 10.39 0.85
CA LEU A 114 -27.34 9.86 0.57
C LEU A 114 -27.44 8.37 0.93
N ILE A 115 -26.41 7.59 0.59
CA ILE A 115 -26.36 6.16 0.93
C ILE A 115 -26.27 5.98 2.45
N GLU A 116 -25.40 6.73 3.12
CA GLU A 116 -25.27 6.70 4.58
C GLU A 116 -26.56 7.10 5.27
N LEU A 117 -27.27 8.11 4.78
CA LEU A 117 -28.58 8.52 5.30
C LEU A 117 -29.53 7.31 5.27
N VAL A 118 -29.69 6.66 4.11
CA VAL A 118 -30.56 5.48 3.96
C VAL A 118 -30.10 4.30 4.82
N LEU A 119 -28.80 4.01 4.87
CA LEU A 119 -28.28 2.87 5.65
C LEU A 119 -28.42 3.07 7.17
N ASN A 120 -28.28 4.32 7.65
CA ASN A 120 -28.28 4.62 9.08
C ASN A 120 -29.68 4.84 9.67
N THR A 121 -30.74 4.91 8.87
CA THR A 121 -32.08 5.19 9.40
C THR A 121 -32.69 4.04 10.19
N ASN A 122 -32.19 2.80 10.06
CA ASN A 122 -32.49 1.74 11.02
C ASN A 122 -31.73 1.89 12.35
N SER A 123 -30.58 2.56 12.37
CA SER A 123 -29.80 2.83 13.59
C SER A 123 -30.46 3.91 14.45
N ILE A 124 -31.28 4.76 13.84
CA ILE A 124 -32.03 5.80 14.53
C ILE A 124 -33.04 5.20 15.52
N LYS A 125 -33.62 4.01 15.22
CA LYS A 125 -34.47 3.26 16.17
C LYS A 125 -33.77 2.97 17.50
N ILE A 126 -32.50 2.54 17.45
CA ILE A 126 -31.73 2.16 18.66
C ILE A 126 -31.37 3.40 19.48
N LYS A 127 -31.10 4.54 18.82
CA LYS A 127 -30.88 5.81 19.53
C LYS A 127 -32.17 6.44 20.04
N SER A 128 -33.30 6.34 19.33
CA SER A 128 -34.59 6.87 19.77
C SER A 128 -35.20 6.06 20.93
N GLU A 129 -34.90 4.75 21.00
CA GLU A 129 -35.25 3.91 22.16
C GLU A 129 -34.39 4.24 23.41
N LEU A 130 -33.20 4.83 23.22
CA LEU A 130 -32.28 5.23 24.30
C LEU A 130 -32.30 6.73 24.61
N GLU A 131 -32.79 7.58 23.72
CA GLU A 131 -32.90 9.03 23.84
C GLU A 131 -34.24 9.49 23.25
N ASN A 132 -35.10 10.09 24.07
CA ASN A 132 -36.46 10.59 23.77
C ASN A 132 -36.56 11.53 22.54
N ARG A 133 -36.36 11.02 21.32
CA ARG A 133 -36.66 11.70 20.06
C ARG A 133 -37.45 10.73 19.19
N ASN A 134 -38.72 11.05 18.93
CA ASN A 134 -39.60 10.33 18.00
C ASN A 134 -39.13 10.58 16.56
N VAL A 135 -38.05 9.94 16.15
CA VAL A 135 -37.68 9.87 14.74
C VAL A 135 -38.30 8.60 14.15
N GLY A 136 -39.30 8.76 13.30
CA GLY A 136 -39.88 7.63 12.56
C GLY A 136 -38.82 7.03 11.62
N PRO A 137 -38.78 5.70 11.42
CA PRO A 137 -37.91 5.12 10.41
C PRO A 137 -38.28 5.70 9.04
N ILE A 138 -37.28 5.95 8.18
CA ILE A 138 -37.57 6.12 6.75
C ILE A 138 -38.33 4.87 6.31
N ASP A 139 -39.49 5.04 5.68
CA ASP A 139 -40.18 3.93 5.04
C ASP A 139 -39.37 3.48 3.81
N ILE A 140 -38.49 2.53 4.08
CA ILE A 140 -37.57 1.95 3.09
C ILE A 140 -38.34 1.31 1.92
N PHE A 141 -39.59 0.86 2.12
CA PHE A 141 -40.44 0.34 1.04
C PHE A 141 -40.87 1.44 0.06
N GLN A 142 -41.06 2.68 0.53
CA GLN A 142 -41.37 3.80 -0.37
C GLN A 142 -40.14 4.23 -1.19
N LEU A 143 -38.93 4.15 -0.63
CA LEU A 143 -37.69 4.31 -1.41
C LEU A 143 -37.55 3.24 -2.50
N GLU A 144 -37.96 2.00 -2.20
CA GLU A 144 -37.99 0.93 -3.18
C GLU A 144 -38.92 1.24 -4.36
N ASN A 145 -40.09 1.83 -4.10
CA ASN A 145 -41.08 2.19 -5.13
C ASN A 145 -40.68 3.41 -5.99
N GLY A 146 -39.62 4.13 -5.63
CA GLY A 146 -39.12 5.31 -6.36
C GLY A 146 -37.89 5.01 -7.20
N TYR A 147 -36.72 5.45 -6.71
CA TYR A 147 -35.44 5.33 -7.42
C TYR A 147 -35.13 3.87 -7.77
N LEU A 148 -35.35 2.94 -6.84
CA LEU A 148 -35.08 1.51 -7.08
C LEU A 148 -36.12 0.84 -7.98
N LYS A 149 -37.34 1.39 -8.09
CA LYS A 149 -38.40 0.84 -8.96
C LYS A 149 -38.02 0.88 -10.44
N GLY A 150 -37.32 1.94 -10.85
CA GLY A 150 -36.78 2.05 -12.21
C GLY A 150 -35.69 1.00 -12.52
N ILE A 151 -35.18 0.34 -11.49
CA ILE A 151 -34.09 -0.65 -11.53
C ILE A 151 -34.63 -2.07 -11.33
N ASN A 152 -35.95 -2.24 -11.21
CA ASN A 152 -36.65 -3.43 -10.69
C ASN A 152 -36.29 -4.80 -11.27
N ASN A 153 -35.69 -4.87 -12.45
CA ASN A 153 -35.24 -6.15 -12.95
C ASN A 153 -33.82 -6.44 -12.47
N PHE A 154 -33.68 -7.03 -11.28
CA PHE A 154 -32.41 -7.60 -10.81
C PHE A 154 -31.80 -8.56 -11.85
N ASP A 155 -32.63 -9.17 -12.69
CA ASP A 155 -32.16 -10.02 -13.79
C ASP A 155 -31.38 -9.23 -14.84
N ASN A 156 -31.62 -7.92 -14.99
CA ASN A 156 -30.88 -7.04 -15.89
C ASN A 156 -29.52 -6.63 -15.31
N PHE A 157 -29.23 -6.91 -14.04
CA PHE A 157 -27.89 -6.69 -13.50
C PHE A 157 -26.89 -7.56 -14.22
N SER A 158 -25.68 -7.07 -14.32
CA SER A 158 -24.62 -7.73 -15.07
C SER A 158 -23.85 -8.76 -14.25
N PHE A 159 -24.30 -9.00 -13.01
CA PHE A 159 -23.82 -10.06 -12.15
C PHE A 159 -24.13 -11.45 -12.70
N SER A 160 -23.32 -12.43 -12.30
CA SER A 160 -23.56 -13.83 -12.63
C SER A 160 -24.89 -14.35 -12.09
N SER A 161 -25.40 -15.40 -12.74
CA SER A 161 -26.57 -16.15 -12.32
C SER A 161 -26.46 -16.63 -10.87
N GLU A 162 -25.27 -17.09 -10.48
CA GLU A 162 -25.00 -17.61 -9.14
C GLU A 162 -25.08 -16.48 -8.11
N PHE A 163 -24.43 -15.34 -8.37
CA PHE A 163 -24.47 -14.22 -7.43
C PHE A 163 -25.86 -13.56 -7.35
N LYS A 164 -26.60 -13.49 -8.46
CA LYS A 164 -28.00 -13.06 -8.46
C LYS A 164 -28.84 -13.93 -7.54
N LYS A 165 -28.69 -15.26 -7.59
CA LYS A 165 -29.37 -16.18 -6.67
C LYS A 165 -29.04 -15.87 -5.20
N TYR A 166 -27.76 -15.68 -4.87
CA TYR A 166 -27.34 -15.29 -3.53
C TYR A 166 -27.90 -13.92 -3.09
N LEU A 167 -27.95 -12.94 -4.00
CA LEU A 167 -28.56 -11.64 -3.72
C LEU A 167 -30.06 -11.76 -3.43
N LEU A 168 -30.77 -12.62 -4.17
CA LEU A 168 -32.19 -12.89 -3.97
C LEU A 168 -32.46 -13.56 -2.61
N GLU A 169 -31.60 -14.47 -2.17
CA GLU A 169 -31.70 -15.13 -0.86
C GLU A 169 -31.56 -14.16 0.34
N HIS A 170 -30.85 -13.05 0.14
CA HIS A 170 -30.60 -12.05 1.18
C HIS A 170 -31.26 -10.70 0.89
N ILE A 171 -32.24 -10.68 -0.02
CA ILE A 171 -32.75 -9.45 -0.61
C ILE A 171 -33.31 -8.50 0.44
N THR A 172 -32.57 -7.41 0.64
CA THR A 172 -32.99 -6.27 1.46
C THR A 172 -32.90 -5.03 0.58
N VAL A 173 -33.68 -4.00 0.87
CA VAL A 173 -33.60 -2.74 0.12
C VAL A 173 -32.20 -2.13 0.17
N TYR A 174 -31.45 -2.34 1.26
CA TYR A 174 -30.04 -1.96 1.35
C TYR A 174 -29.15 -2.71 0.35
N LEU A 175 -29.32 -4.03 0.23
CA LEU A 175 -28.63 -4.79 -0.80
C LEU A 175 -29.02 -4.34 -2.20
N LYS A 176 -30.31 -4.04 -2.43
CA LYS A 176 -30.76 -3.55 -3.72
C LYS A 176 -30.08 -2.24 -4.12
N LEU A 177 -30.05 -1.29 -3.19
CA LEU A 177 -29.38 -0.01 -3.37
C LEU A 177 -27.88 -0.19 -3.63
N LEU A 178 -27.17 -0.94 -2.79
CA LEU A 178 -25.73 -1.14 -2.93
C LEU A 178 -25.35 -1.90 -4.20
N ALA A 179 -26.13 -2.91 -4.58
CA ALA A 179 -25.94 -3.64 -5.85
C ALA A 179 -26.15 -2.72 -7.05
N ASN A 180 -27.16 -1.84 -7.01
CA ASN A 180 -27.33 -0.82 -8.05
C ASN A 180 -26.16 0.17 -8.11
N GLU A 181 -25.59 0.58 -6.97
CA GLU A 181 -24.40 1.44 -6.97
C GLU A 181 -23.18 0.75 -7.61
N LEU A 182 -23.03 -0.57 -7.47
CA LEU A 182 -21.99 -1.31 -8.19
C LEU A 182 -22.21 -1.30 -9.71
N GLU A 183 -23.45 -1.36 -10.18
CA GLU A 183 -23.81 -1.23 -11.60
C GLU A 183 -23.58 0.20 -12.12
N LEU A 184 -23.91 1.23 -11.33
CA LEU A 184 -23.57 2.61 -11.65
C LEU A 184 -22.06 2.78 -11.78
N CYS A 185 -21.28 2.27 -10.81
CA CYS A 185 -19.82 2.26 -10.89
C CYS A 185 -19.32 1.56 -12.14
N LYS A 186 -19.91 0.41 -12.51
CA LYS A 186 -19.55 -0.30 -13.74
C LYS A 186 -19.77 0.58 -14.98
N LYS A 187 -20.92 1.24 -15.09
CA LYS A 187 -21.22 2.15 -16.21
C LYS A 187 -20.23 3.31 -16.30
N LEU A 188 -19.89 3.92 -15.16
CA LEU A 188 -18.95 5.04 -15.10
C LEU A 188 -17.50 4.62 -15.38
N LEU A 189 -17.09 3.42 -14.93
CA LEU A 189 -15.76 2.87 -15.21
C LEU A 189 -15.63 2.36 -16.66
N ASN A 190 -16.72 1.97 -17.32
CA ASN A 190 -16.70 1.73 -18.76
C ASN A 190 -16.46 3.02 -19.57
N PHE A 191 -16.77 4.19 -18.99
CA PHE A 191 -16.56 5.49 -19.63
C PHE A 191 -15.17 6.08 -19.31
N ASP A 192 -14.76 6.06 -18.04
CA ASP A 192 -13.42 6.45 -17.59
C ASP A 192 -12.93 5.41 -16.56
N ASP A 193 -12.19 4.45 -17.05
CA ASP A 193 -11.72 3.28 -16.31
C ASP A 193 -10.60 3.61 -15.29
N ARG A 194 -10.08 4.84 -15.34
CA ARG A 194 -9.11 5.42 -14.41
C ARG A 194 -9.73 6.46 -13.47
N ASN A 195 -11.05 6.60 -13.45
CA ASN A 195 -11.73 7.52 -12.54
C ASN A 195 -11.56 7.04 -11.09
N PHE A 196 -10.57 7.62 -10.39
CA PHE A 196 -10.25 7.25 -9.02
C PHE A 196 -11.39 7.54 -8.03
N HIS A 197 -12.28 8.51 -8.30
CA HIS A 197 -13.44 8.75 -7.45
C HIS A 197 -14.45 7.61 -7.55
N CYS A 198 -14.68 7.13 -8.77
CA CYS A 198 -15.55 5.99 -9.00
C CYS A 198 -14.98 4.71 -8.37
N TRP A 199 -13.67 4.47 -8.50
CA TRP A 199 -13.00 3.37 -7.80
C TRP A 199 -13.12 3.47 -6.28
N LYS A 200 -12.93 4.68 -5.72
CA LYS A 200 -13.11 4.92 -4.30
C LYS A 200 -14.55 4.67 -3.84
N HIS A 201 -15.54 5.12 -4.61
CA HIS A 201 -16.95 4.85 -4.33
C HIS A 201 -17.25 3.36 -4.40
N ARG A 202 -16.79 2.66 -5.45
CA ARG A 202 -16.94 1.20 -5.57
C ARG A 202 -16.39 0.48 -4.34
N SER A 203 -15.20 0.83 -3.87
CA SER A 203 -14.61 0.26 -2.65
C SER A 203 -15.41 0.58 -1.38
N PHE A 204 -16.01 1.77 -1.28
CA PHE A 204 -16.96 2.08 -0.21
C PHE A 204 -18.19 1.15 -0.26
N ILE A 205 -18.80 0.96 -1.43
CA ILE A 205 -19.96 0.07 -1.61
C ILE A 205 -19.61 -1.39 -1.26
N LEU A 206 -18.47 -1.91 -1.73
CA LEU A 206 -17.99 -3.25 -1.39
C LEU A 206 -17.79 -3.41 0.13
N THR A 207 -17.29 -2.35 0.80
CA THR A 207 -17.13 -2.33 2.25
C THR A 207 -18.49 -2.37 2.97
N CYS A 208 -19.48 -1.61 2.49
CA CYS A 208 -20.84 -1.68 3.02
C CYS A 208 -21.46 -3.08 2.85
N LEU A 209 -21.33 -3.69 1.68
CA LEU A 209 -21.82 -5.05 1.41
C LEU A 209 -21.16 -6.07 2.32
N ARG A 210 -19.84 -5.98 2.49
CA ARG A 210 -19.10 -6.83 3.43
C ARG A 210 -19.60 -6.63 4.86
N TYR A 211 -19.79 -5.39 5.31
CA TYR A 211 -20.31 -5.09 6.64
C TYR A 211 -21.68 -5.73 6.87
N LEU A 212 -22.62 -5.57 5.93
CA LEU A 212 -23.94 -6.18 6.02
C LEU A 212 -23.83 -7.72 6.08
N SER A 213 -22.96 -8.32 5.25
CA SER A 213 -22.76 -9.77 5.27
C SER A 213 -22.27 -10.30 6.63
N VAL A 214 -21.37 -9.58 7.30
CA VAL A 214 -20.89 -9.95 8.63
C VAL A 214 -21.98 -9.72 9.66
N LYS A 215 -22.62 -8.54 9.65
CA LYS A 215 -23.66 -8.15 10.60
C LYS A 215 -24.83 -9.14 10.60
N TYR A 216 -25.24 -9.61 9.43
CA TYR A 216 -26.35 -10.54 9.27
C TYR A 216 -25.91 -12.00 9.10
N SER A 217 -24.61 -12.30 9.27
CA SER A 217 -24.06 -13.66 9.17
C SER A 217 -24.41 -14.39 7.86
N TRP A 218 -24.36 -13.67 6.73
CA TRP A 218 -24.58 -14.26 5.41
C TRP A 218 -23.40 -15.15 5.02
N LYS A 219 -23.60 -16.47 5.18
CA LYS A 219 -22.61 -17.48 4.80
C LYS A 219 -22.29 -17.38 3.32
N ASP A 220 -21.02 -17.58 2.97
CA ASP A 220 -20.51 -17.59 1.60
C ASP A 220 -20.69 -16.30 0.78
N PHE A 221 -21.43 -15.29 1.27
CA PHE A 221 -21.67 -14.04 0.54
C PHE A 221 -20.37 -13.32 0.18
N GLN A 222 -19.40 -13.26 1.11
CA GLN A 222 -18.11 -12.62 0.85
C GLN A 222 -17.33 -13.32 -0.27
N LYS A 223 -17.33 -14.66 -0.26
CA LYS A 223 -16.68 -15.47 -1.30
C LYS A 223 -17.30 -15.18 -2.67
N ASN A 224 -18.63 -15.19 -2.76
CA ASN A 224 -19.35 -14.91 -3.99
C ASN A 224 -19.18 -13.46 -4.46
N LEU A 225 -19.23 -12.48 -3.54
CA LEU A 225 -18.98 -11.07 -3.84
C LEU A 225 -17.58 -10.86 -4.44
N HIS A 226 -16.56 -11.49 -3.85
CA HIS A 226 -15.21 -11.41 -4.38
C HIS A 226 -15.07 -12.09 -5.75
N MET A 227 -15.73 -13.24 -5.96
CA MET A 227 -15.73 -13.89 -7.28
C MET A 227 -16.34 -13.00 -8.36
N GLU A 228 -17.44 -12.32 -8.06
CA GLU A 228 -18.02 -11.34 -8.98
C GLU A 228 -17.11 -10.13 -9.22
N GLU A 229 -16.46 -9.63 -8.17
CA GLU A 229 -15.52 -8.54 -8.32
C GLU A 229 -14.32 -8.94 -9.19
N PHE A 230 -13.80 -10.16 -9.04
CA PHE A 230 -12.74 -10.66 -9.93
C PHE A 230 -13.21 -10.82 -11.38
N LYS A 231 -14.44 -11.29 -11.64
CA LYS A 231 -15.00 -11.32 -13.00
C LYS A 231 -15.06 -9.91 -13.60
N PHE A 232 -15.48 -8.93 -12.81
CA PHE A 232 -15.50 -7.52 -13.23
C PHE A 232 -14.08 -6.99 -13.53
N LEU A 233 -13.11 -7.26 -12.66
CA LEU A 233 -11.72 -6.82 -12.82
C LEU A 233 -11.04 -7.49 -14.03
N ASN A 234 -11.27 -8.79 -14.24
CA ASN A 234 -10.75 -9.51 -15.40
C ASN A 234 -11.24 -8.86 -16.70
N LYS A 235 -12.54 -8.56 -16.79
CA LYS A 235 -13.10 -7.87 -17.97
C LYS A 235 -12.46 -6.49 -18.20
N LEU A 236 -12.19 -5.74 -17.14
CA LEU A 236 -11.52 -4.43 -17.28
C LEU A 236 -10.06 -4.58 -17.75
N ILE A 237 -9.34 -5.57 -17.24
CA ILE A 237 -7.96 -5.85 -17.62
C ILE A 237 -7.88 -6.39 -19.06
N GLU A 238 -8.80 -7.27 -19.45
CA GLU A 238 -8.91 -7.78 -20.83
C GLU A 238 -9.19 -6.65 -21.82
N ASN A 239 -10.05 -5.68 -21.44
CA ASN A 239 -10.34 -4.52 -22.27
C ASN A 239 -9.19 -3.50 -22.30
N ASN A 240 -8.49 -3.35 -21.17
CA ASN A 240 -7.38 -2.41 -21.01
C ASN A 240 -6.39 -2.92 -19.95
N PHE A 241 -5.36 -3.63 -20.39
CA PHE A 241 -4.31 -4.16 -19.52
C PHE A 241 -3.49 -3.04 -18.85
N SER A 242 -3.53 -1.81 -19.38
CA SER A 242 -2.91 -0.63 -18.77
C SER A 242 -3.72 -0.03 -17.62
N ASN A 243 -4.86 -0.62 -17.26
CA ASN A 243 -5.70 -0.13 -16.18
C ASN A 243 -5.06 -0.41 -14.80
N TYR A 244 -4.21 0.52 -14.36
CA TYR A 244 -3.59 0.47 -13.03
C TYR A 244 -4.60 0.29 -11.89
N SER A 245 -5.77 0.94 -11.98
CA SER A 245 -6.77 0.88 -10.92
C SER A 245 -7.38 -0.52 -10.78
N ALA A 246 -7.59 -1.24 -11.88
CA ALA A 246 -8.07 -2.62 -11.86
C ALA A 246 -7.04 -3.58 -11.25
N TRP A 247 -5.76 -3.46 -11.65
CA TRP A 247 -4.66 -4.23 -11.04
C TRP A 247 -4.51 -3.94 -9.54
N HIS A 248 -4.59 -2.66 -9.16
CA HIS A 248 -4.52 -2.27 -7.77
C HIS A 248 -5.70 -2.85 -6.97
N GLN A 249 -6.92 -2.81 -7.51
CA GLN A 249 -8.08 -3.40 -6.86
C GLN A 249 -7.93 -4.93 -6.67
N ARG A 250 -7.31 -5.67 -7.61
CA ARG A 250 -6.98 -7.09 -7.43
C ARG A 250 -6.07 -7.32 -6.22
N ILE A 251 -5.03 -6.50 -6.04
CA ILE A 251 -4.14 -6.55 -4.87
C ILE A 251 -4.94 -6.33 -3.59
N LEU A 252 -5.83 -5.34 -3.60
CA LEU A 252 -6.63 -4.92 -2.47
C LEU A 252 -7.60 -6.02 -1.99
N LEU A 253 -8.29 -6.69 -2.90
CA LEU A 253 -9.17 -7.83 -2.59
C LEU A 253 -8.40 -9.02 -2.03
N SER A 254 -7.14 -9.15 -2.41
CA SER A 254 -6.22 -10.18 -1.94
C SER A 254 -5.61 -9.85 -0.57
N GLY A 255 -6.22 -9.01 0.27
CA GLY A 255 -5.57 -8.43 1.44
C GLY A 255 -5.83 -9.09 2.81
N ASN A 256 -7.00 -9.66 3.10
CA ASN A 256 -7.39 -9.93 4.51
C ASN A 256 -8.33 -11.13 4.78
N ASN A 257 -8.70 -11.96 3.80
CA ASN A 257 -9.44 -13.23 3.97
C ASN A 257 -9.37 -14.02 2.65
N HIS A 258 -8.14 -14.32 2.25
CA HIS A 258 -7.71 -14.53 0.87
C HIS A 258 -8.51 -15.62 0.14
N LEU A 259 -9.00 -15.26 -1.05
CA LEU A 259 -9.28 -16.24 -2.09
C LEU A 259 -8.01 -16.82 -2.70
N PHE A 260 -6.91 -16.05 -2.72
CA PHE A 260 -5.62 -16.48 -3.27
C PHE A 260 -4.73 -16.97 -2.14
N ASN A 261 -4.87 -18.24 -1.80
CA ASN A 261 -4.10 -18.88 -0.74
C ASN A 261 -3.45 -20.18 -1.22
N THR A 262 -3.56 -20.52 -2.50
CA THR A 262 -2.98 -21.73 -3.09
C THR A 262 -1.99 -21.40 -4.20
N LEU A 263 -1.08 -22.33 -4.48
CA LEU A 263 -0.18 -22.22 -5.63
C LEU A 263 -0.92 -22.19 -6.97
N ASN A 264 -2.08 -22.85 -7.07
CA ASN A 264 -2.94 -22.75 -8.25
C ASN A 264 -3.47 -21.32 -8.46
N ASP A 265 -3.76 -20.59 -7.38
CA ASP A 265 -4.10 -19.19 -7.49
C ASP A 265 -2.90 -18.38 -7.96
N PHE A 266 -1.71 -18.57 -7.38
CA PHE A 266 -0.50 -17.89 -7.86
C PHE A 266 -0.25 -18.16 -9.36
N ASP A 267 -0.33 -19.40 -9.80
CA ASP A 267 -0.13 -19.80 -11.20
C ASP A 267 -1.14 -19.12 -12.15
N ARG A 268 -2.42 -19.11 -11.79
CA ARG A 268 -3.45 -18.39 -12.56
C ARG A 268 -3.13 -16.89 -12.65
N GLU A 269 -2.73 -16.29 -11.53
CA GLU A 269 -2.51 -14.85 -11.41
C GLU A 269 -1.24 -14.40 -12.14
N VAL A 270 -0.16 -15.19 -12.06
CA VAL A 270 1.10 -14.91 -12.76
C VAL A 270 0.95 -15.09 -14.26
N LYS A 271 0.20 -16.10 -14.74
CA LYS A 271 -0.13 -16.27 -16.16
C LYS A 271 -0.91 -15.08 -16.74
N LEU A 272 -1.85 -14.53 -15.97
CA LEU A 272 -2.54 -13.30 -16.37
C LEU A 272 -1.55 -12.13 -16.50
N ALA A 273 -0.65 -11.97 -15.52
CA ALA A 273 0.37 -10.93 -15.57
C ALA A 273 1.33 -11.12 -16.75
N HIS A 274 1.79 -12.35 -17.01
CA HIS A 274 2.64 -12.67 -18.17
C HIS A 274 1.94 -12.31 -19.47
N THR A 275 0.68 -12.70 -19.66
CA THR A 275 -0.08 -12.37 -20.89
C THR A 275 -0.10 -10.86 -21.14
N ALA A 276 -0.31 -10.07 -20.09
CA ALA A 276 -0.29 -8.61 -20.19
C ALA A 276 1.14 -8.05 -20.42
N ILE A 277 2.18 -8.62 -19.79
CA ILE A 277 3.58 -8.26 -20.01
C ILE A 277 4.02 -8.53 -21.45
N PHE A 278 3.66 -9.69 -22.00
CA PHE A 278 3.96 -10.04 -23.40
C PHE A 278 3.20 -9.17 -24.40
N THR A 279 2.05 -8.62 -24.01
CA THR A 279 1.25 -7.74 -24.86
C THR A 279 1.79 -6.31 -24.86
N GLU A 280 2.12 -5.76 -23.68
CA GLU A 280 2.70 -4.42 -23.54
C GLU A 280 3.77 -4.42 -22.44
N PRO A 281 5.03 -4.72 -22.80
CA PRO A 281 6.12 -4.84 -21.84
C PRO A 281 6.47 -3.50 -21.20
N ASN A 282 6.11 -2.35 -21.78
CA ASN A 282 6.38 -1.04 -21.18
C ASN A 282 5.31 -0.59 -20.17
N ASP A 283 4.26 -1.37 -19.95
CA ASP A 283 3.21 -0.99 -19.01
C ASP A 283 3.62 -1.17 -17.55
N GLN A 284 3.89 -0.05 -16.87
CA GLN A 284 4.29 -0.06 -15.46
C GLN A 284 3.31 -0.77 -14.52
N SER A 285 2.01 -0.72 -14.81
CA SER A 285 0.95 -1.23 -13.93
C SER A 285 1.04 -2.74 -13.77
N VAL A 286 1.27 -3.43 -14.88
CA VAL A 286 1.38 -4.89 -14.91
C VAL A 286 2.62 -5.34 -14.13
N TRP A 287 3.75 -4.65 -14.29
CA TRP A 287 4.97 -4.94 -13.53
C TRP A 287 4.84 -4.67 -12.04
N GLN A 288 4.03 -3.69 -11.63
CA GLN A 288 3.72 -3.49 -10.21
C GLN A 288 2.86 -4.63 -9.64
N TYR A 289 1.93 -5.16 -10.43
CA TYR A 289 1.17 -6.34 -10.05
C TYR A 289 2.06 -7.58 -9.95
N TYR A 290 2.89 -7.83 -10.97
CA TYR A 290 3.86 -8.92 -11.00
C TYR A 290 4.82 -8.87 -9.81
N SER A 291 5.40 -7.70 -9.51
CA SER A 291 6.25 -7.50 -8.33
C SER A 291 5.51 -7.82 -7.04
N TRP A 292 4.22 -7.48 -6.91
CA TRP A 292 3.42 -7.88 -5.75
C TRP A 292 3.23 -9.41 -5.66
N LEU A 293 2.95 -10.09 -6.78
CA LEU A 293 2.81 -11.55 -6.82
C LEU A 293 4.07 -12.25 -6.30
N ILE A 294 5.23 -11.87 -6.83
CA ILE A 294 6.52 -12.47 -6.48
C ILE A 294 6.97 -12.08 -5.07
N GLU A 295 6.86 -10.81 -4.69
CA GLU A 295 7.43 -10.30 -3.44
C GLU A 295 6.56 -10.51 -2.21
N LYS A 296 5.25 -10.72 -2.39
CA LYS A 296 4.31 -10.80 -1.27
C LYS A 296 3.42 -12.02 -1.34
N LEU A 297 2.77 -12.28 -2.47
CA LEU A 297 1.77 -13.36 -2.55
C LEU A 297 2.43 -14.73 -2.49
N LEU A 298 3.44 -14.99 -3.32
CA LEU A 298 4.10 -16.29 -3.40
C LEU A 298 4.74 -16.70 -2.06
N PRO A 299 5.59 -15.86 -1.41
CA PRO A 299 6.09 -16.17 -0.07
C PRO A 299 5.00 -16.43 0.96
N LYS A 300 3.89 -15.69 0.89
CA LYS A 300 2.76 -15.89 1.80
C LYS A 300 2.11 -17.27 1.61
N ILE A 301 1.88 -17.70 0.37
CA ILE A 301 1.31 -19.01 0.04
C ILE A 301 2.24 -20.14 0.51
N MET A 302 3.54 -19.99 0.24
CA MET A 302 4.53 -21.03 0.53
C MET A 302 4.77 -21.24 2.03
N PHE A 303 4.58 -20.20 2.84
CA PHE A 303 4.99 -20.26 4.25
C PHE A 303 3.91 -19.80 5.24
N ASN A 304 2.65 -19.61 4.80
CA ASN A 304 1.46 -19.40 5.63
C ASN A 304 1.60 -18.33 6.74
N ASP A 305 2.31 -17.23 6.48
CA ASP A 305 2.65 -16.19 7.48
C ASP A 305 3.35 -16.74 8.76
N ASN A 306 3.84 -17.99 8.76
CA ASN A 306 4.58 -18.63 9.85
C ASN A 306 5.97 -18.01 9.99
N ASN A 307 6.09 -16.84 10.64
CA ASN A 307 7.36 -16.12 10.89
C ASN A 307 8.32 -16.05 9.67
N PHE A 308 7.80 -16.23 8.45
CA PHE A 308 8.57 -16.22 7.24
C PHE A 308 8.62 -14.78 6.75
N TYR A 309 9.54 -14.03 7.34
CA TYR A 309 9.84 -12.68 6.91
C TYR A 309 10.75 -12.72 5.68
N VAL A 310 10.31 -13.35 4.59
CA VAL A 310 10.97 -13.10 3.31
C VAL A 310 10.73 -11.66 2.95
N CYS A 311 11.79 -10.88 3.12
CA CYS A 311 11.81 -9.52 2.71
C CYS A 311 13.08 -9.28 1.92
N PRO A 312 12.98 -9.23 0.58
CA PRO A 312 13.95 -8.48 -0.23
C PRO A 312 13.95 -6.98 0.10
N ARG A 313 13.17 -6.52 1.10
CA ARG A 313 13.17 -5.14 1.59
C ARG A 313 14.38 -4.80 2.44
N PHE A 314 15.08 -5.76 3.05
CA PHE A 314 16.05 -5.42 4.08
C PHE A 314 17.22 -6.41 4.12
N PHE A 315 18.24 -6.18 3.30
CA PHE A 315 19.46 -6.99 3.21
C PHE A 315 20.70 -6.16 3.56
N ILE A 316 21.83 -6.83 3.80
CA ILE A 316 23.10 -6.15 4.04
C ILE A 316 23.76 -5.92 2.69
N LYS A 317 24.03 -4.65 2.36
CA LYS A 317 24.77 -4.25 1.16
C LYS A 317 26.25 -4.51 1.32
N THR A 318 26.84 -3.97 2.39
CA THR A 318 28.28 -4.09 2.64
C THR A 318 28.52 -4.33 4.11
N VAL A 319 29.55 -5.11 4.41
CA VAL A 319 30.13 -5.18 5.75
C VAL A 319 31.60 -4.79 5.67
N LYS A 320 32.07 -3.97 6.60
CA LYS A 320 33.50 -3.67 6.75
C LYS A 320 33.88 -3.94 8.20
N LEU A 321 34.93 -4.73 8.36
CA LEU A 321 35.50 -5.05 9.66
C LEU A 321 36.67 -4.10 9.88
N SER A 322 36.71 -3.48 11.05
CA SER A 322 37.77 -2.54 11.39
C SER A 322 38.22 -2.73 12.83
N SER A 323 39.53 -2.92 13.00
CA SER A 323 40.21 -2.84 14.29
C SER A 323 40.74 -1.42 14.46
N HIS A 324 40.33 -0.69 15.49
CA HIS A 324 40.89 0.63 15.76
C HIS A 324 42.04 0.47 16.76
N SER A 325 43.24 0.95 16.39
CA SER A 325 44.35 1.12 17.33
C SER A 325 44.18 2.41 18.12
N GLU A 326 44.78 2.44 19.32
CA GLU A 326 44.64 3.37 20.48
C GLU A 326 44.42 4.89 20.26
N ASN A 327 44.47 5.45 19.05
CA ASN A 327 44.46 6.90 18.83
C ASN A 327 43.10 7.54 18.47
N ASP A 328 42.05 6.78 18.13
CA ASP A 328 40.79 7.36 17.62
C ASP A 328 39.60 7.38 18.61
N ILE A 329 39.81 7.10 19.91
CA ILE A 329 38.71 7.08 20.88
C ILE A 329 39.10 7.86 22.14
N LYS A 330 38.86 9.17 22.13
CA LYS A 330 38.69 9.95 23.36
C LYS A 330 37.31 9.63 23.97
N LEU A 331 37.15 8.41 24.47
CA LEU A 331 36.08 8.02 25.39
C LEU A 331 36.55 6.77 26.14
N ASN A 332 37.15 7.02 27.30
CA ASN A 332 37.40 6.06 28.38
C ASN A 332 38.38 4.91 28.09
N ASN A 333 39.69 5.20 28.10
CA ASN A 333 40.81 4.30 28.43
C ASN A 333 40.49 2.79 28.47
N LYS A 334 40.28 2.15 27.31
CA LYS A 334 40.24 0.70 27.14
C LYS A 334 40.91 0.29 25.83
N ILE A 335 41.61 -0.83 25.88
CA ILE A 335 42.42 -1.44 24.80
C ILE A 335 41.50 -1.90 23.65
N GLY A 336 41.95 -1.75 22.40
CA GLY A 336 41.47 -2.45 21.19
C GLY A 336 39.97 -2.56 20.95
N THR A 337 39.26 -1.45 20.68
CA THR A 337 37.84 -1.52 20.30
C THR A 337 37.67 -1.95 18.85
N HIS A 338 36.87 -2.99 18.64
CA HIS A 338 36.57 -3.53 17.32
C HIS A 338 35.20 -3.07 16.85
N SER A 339 35.04 -2.94 15.53
CA SER A 339 33.74 -2.60 14.99
C SER A 339 33.40 -3.26 13.66
N ILE A 340 32.13 -3.64 13.54
CA ILE A 340 31.50 -4.10 12.32
C ILE A 340 30.69 -2.95 11.76
N LEU A 341 31.16 -2.37 10.67
CA LEU A 341 30.41 -1.40 9.90
C LEU A 341 29.50 -2.18 8.95
N ILE A 342 28.21 -1.95 9.03
CA ILE A 342 27.23 -2.55 8.13
C ILE A 342 26.47 -1.44 7.40
N GLN A 343 26.28 -1.64 6.10
CA GLN A 343 25.35 -0.85 5.31
C GLN A 343 24.19 -1.74 4.92
N LEU A 344 22.98 -1.30 5.24
CA LEU A 344 21.73 -2.00 4.98
C LEU A 344 21.08 -1.46 3.72
N SER A 345 20.20 -2.26 3.12
CA SER A 345 19.56 -1.92 1.85
C SER A 345 18.61 -0.73 1.96
N ASN A 346 18.06 -0.49 3.16
CA ASN A 346 17.13 0.57 3.48
C ASN A 346 17.47 1.22 4.83
N SER A 347 16.97 2.44 5.06
CA SER A 347 17.07 3.11 6.36
C SER A 347 16.15 2.47 7.40
N CYS A 348 16.69 2.19 8.59
CA CYS A 348 15.94 1.60 9.70
C CYS A 348 16.43 2.10 11.06
N LEU A 349 15.71 1.70 12.12
CA LEU A 349 16.20 1.74 13.50
C LEU A 349 16.47 0.32 13.98
N ILE A 350 17.70 0.04 14.41
CA ILE A 350 18.09 -1.24 15.03
C ILE A 350 17.87 -1.15 16.55
N SER A 351 17.22 -2.15 17.13
CA SER A 351 17.06 -2.26 18.58
C SER A 351 18.27 -2.94 19.21
N SER A 352 19.11 -2.18 19.92
CA SER A 352 20.28 -2.72 20.61
C SER A 352 19.95 -3.74 21.70
N LYS A 353 18.72 -3.71 22.24
CA LYS A 353 18.27 -4.64 23.29
C LYS A 353 18.03 -6.05 22.78
N TYR A 354 17.51 -6.17 21.55
CA TYR A 354 17.08 -7.46 21.00
C TYR A 354 17.98 -7.95 19.86
N SER A 355 18.79 -7.06 19.28
CA SER A 355 19.73 -7.40 18.20
C SER A 355 21.04 -7.93 18.76
N ASN A 356 21.56 -9.01 18.19
CA ASN A 356 22.81 -9.63 18.62
C ASN A 356 23.70 -10.04 17.43
N VAL A 357 24.97 -10.28 17.73
CA VAL A 357 26.00 -10.74 16.79
C VAL A 357 26.71 -11.93 17.40
N THR A 358 26.96 -12.95 16.60
CA THR A 358 27.64 -14.19 16.96
C THR A 358 28.69 -14.50 15.90
N LEU A 359 29.88 -14.91 16.32
CA LEU A 359 30.94 -15.37 15.43
C LEU A 359 30.89 -16.90 15.34
N ILE A 360 31.02 -17.44 14.14
CA ILE A 360 31.11 -18.87 13.87
C ILE A 360 32.50 -19.10 13.26
N LEU A 361 33.33 -19.87 13.97
CA LEU A 361 34.71 -20.17 13.57
C LEU A 361 34.76 -21.40 12.65
N ASN A 362 35.87 -21.59 11.92
CA ASN A 362 36.09 -22.73 11.02
C ASN A 362 35.93 -24.12 11.66
N ASN A 363 36.10 -24.25 12.98
CA ASN A 363 35.86 -25.49 13.74
C ASN A 363 34.38 -25.66 14.15
N ASN A 364 33.47 -24.87 13.60
CA ASN A 364 32.06 -24.75 13.98
C ASN A 364 31.82 -24.30 15.43
N GLU A 365 32.82 -23.72 16.09
CA GLU A 365 32.66 -23.12 17.42
C GLU A 365 31.85 -21.82 17.30
N VAL A 366 30.81 -21.69 18.12
CA VAL A 366 29.86 -20.57 18.11
C VAL A 366 30.14 -19.65 19.30
N LEU A 367 30.45 -18.38 19.01
CA LEU A 367 30.89 -17.39 19.98
C LEU A 367 29.98 -16.15 19.97
N PRO A 368 28.99 -16.05 20.88
CA PRO A 368 28.09 -14.90 20.95
C PRO A 368 28.78 -13.67 21.54
N ILE A 369 28.62 -12.51 20.89
CA ILE A 369 29.13 -11.22 21.39
C ILE A 369 28.08 -10.64 22.36
N LYS A 370 28.36 -10.72 23.66
CA LYS A 370 27.41 -10.31 24.72
C LYS A 370 27.43 -8.79 24.99
N ASN A 371 28.60 -8.16 24.88
CA ASN A 371 28.84 -6.76 25.20
C ASN A 371 29.18 -5.96 23.93
N GLY A 372 28.15 -5.60 23.15
CA GLY A 372 28.32 -4.76 21.96
C GLY A 372 27.17 -3.77 21.76
N ASN A 373 27.46 -2.66 21.09
CA ASN A 373 26.54 -1.54 20.92
C ASN A 373 26.33 -1.19 19.45
N TRP A 374 25.06 -1.07 19.05
CA TRP A 374 24.67 -0.56 17.73
C TRP A 374 24.66 0.97 17.71
N ILE A 375 25.37 1.57 16.77
CA ILE A 375 25.51 3.02 16.58
C ILE A 375 25.14 3.38 15.13
N PRO A 376 24.15 4.24 14.88
CA PRO A 376 23.82 4.69 13.52
C PRO A 376 24.89 5.67 12.98
N ILE A 377 25.29 5.51 11.73
CA ILE A 377 26.22 6.42 11.02
C ILE A 377 25.40 7.31 10.09
N TYR A 378 25.25 8.59 10.39
CA TYR A 378 24.47 9.51 9.55
C TYR A 378 25.35 10.08 8.43
N GLN A 379 24.80 10.21 7.22
CA GLN A 379 25.56 10.69 6.06
C GLN A 379 25.74 12.21 5.97
N ASP A 380 25.07 13.02 6.81
CA ASP A 380 25.30 14.48 6.89
C ASP A 380 24.94 15.03 8.28
N TYR A 381 25.96 15.20 9.12
CA TYR A 381 26.14 16.22 10.16
C TYR A 381 27.64 16.20 10.51
N GLU A 382 28.49 16.31 9.48
CA GLU A 382 29.89 16.67 9.73
C GLU A 382 29.92 18.16 10.07
N ASP A 383 30.32 18.46 11.30
CA ASP A 383 30.61 19.80 11.75
C ASP A 383 31.74 20.39 10.88
N GLY A 384 31.37 21.34 10.02
CA GLY A 384 32.28 22.32 9.44
C GLY A 384 32.70 22.06 7.98
N ILE A 385 32.10 22.81 7.05
CA ILE A 385 32.76 23.66 6.04
C ILE A 385 31.65 24.30 5.18
N ASN A 386 31.82 25.59 4.89
CA ASN A 386 30.95 26.43 4.08
C ASN A 386 30.88 25.93 2.62
N ASP A 387 29.90 25.09 2.28
CA ASP A 387 29.54 24.83 0.89
C ASP A 387 28.10 25.30 0.59
N GLU A 388 28.00 26.30 -0.30
CA GLU A 388 26.76 26.95 -0.75
C GLU A 388 25.81 26.02 -1.55
N ASN A 389 26.15 24.74 -1.72
CA ASN A 389 25.38 23.77 -2.51
C ASN A 389 24.80 22.60 -1.71
N SER A 390 24.72 22.70 -0.38
CA SER A 390 23.89 21.77 0.40
C SER A 390 22.42 21.98 0.05
N PHE A 391 21.72 20.91 -0.38
CA PHE A 391 20.29 20.91 -0.62
C PHE A 391 19.54 21.12 0.70
N ASN A 392 19.49 22.37 1.15
CA ASN A 392 18.63 22.82 2.22
C ASN A 392 17.19 22.56 1.81
N PHE A 393 16.52 21.60 2.45
CA PHE A 393 15.06 21.57 2.54
C PHE A 393 14.63 22.79 3.37
N ASN A 394 14.71 23.97 2.77
CA ASN A 394 14.33 25.25 3.34
C ASN A 394 12.81 25.39 3.31
N ASN A 395 12.10 24.52 4.04
CA ASN A 395 10.70 24.75 4.32
C ASN A 395 10.62 25.81 5.44
N LYS A 396 10.54 27.09 5.04
CA LYS A 396 10.50 28.28 5.93
C LYS A 396 9.31 28.30 6.92
N ARG A 397 8.42 27.31 6.86
CA ARG A 397 7.22 27.21 7.71
C ARG A 397 7.42 26.43 9.01
N LEU A 398 8.57 25.77 9.22
CA LEU A 398 8.82 24.99 10.45
C LEU A 398 9.73 25.75 11.43
N PRO A 399 9.40 25.76 12.75
CA PRO A 399 10.23 26.38 13.79
C PRO A 399 11.66 25.82 13.84
N SER A 400 12.66 26.67 14.16
CA SER A 400 14.09 26.30 14.18
C SER A 400 14.42 25.19 15.19
N ASN A 401 13.73 25.17 16.33
CA ASN A 401 13.80 24.15 17.38
C ASN A 401 13.20 22.79 16.98
N PHE A 402 12.45 22.70 15.87
CA PHE A 402 11.98 21.43 15.30
C PHE A 402 13.04 20.72 14.45
N ARG A 403 14.16 21.39 14.12
CA ARG A 403 15.21 20.85 13.23
C ARG A 403 16.27 20.02 13.96
N SER A 404 16.57 20.33 15.22
CA SER A 404 17.60 19.64 16.01
C SER A 404 17.20 18.27 16.57
N THR A 405 15.91 17.92 16.48
CA THR A 405 15.34 16.67 17.04
C THR A 405 15.06 15.59 15.98
N ILE A 406 15.20 15.90 14.69
CA ILE A 406 14.97 14.94 13.60
C ILE A 406 16.30 14.26 13.25
N LYS A 407 16.61 13.17 13.96
CA LYS A 407 17.64 12.23 13.50
C LYS A 407 17.04 11.35 12.39
N LYS A 408 17.44 11.58 11.16
CA LYS A 408 16.99 10.79 10.00
C LYS A 408 17.55 9.37 10.11
N ASN A 409 16.70 8.35 10.12
CA ASN A 409 17.15 6.95 10.21
C ASN A 409 18.25 6.65 9.17
N SER A 410 19.33 6.02 9.62
CA SER A 410 20.44 5.66 8.74
C SER A 410 20.30 4.24 8.19
N ASN A 411 20.79 4.06 6.97
CA ASN A 411 21.08 2.75 6.40
C ASN A 411 22.47 2.23 6.80
N ASN A 412 23.34 3.06 7.37
CA ASN A 412 24.66 2.69 7.85
C ASN A 412 24.66 2.55 9.38
N TRP A 413 25.21 1.45 9.88
CA TRP A 413 25.30 1.14 11.30
C TRP A 413 26.69 0.62 11.65
N LYS A 414 27.17 0.94 12.85
CA LYS A 414 28.40 0.45 13.44
C LYS A 414 28.03 -0.39 14.66
N PHE A 415 28.41 -1.66 14.69
CA PHE A 415 28.36 -2.48 15.90
C PHE A 415 29.74 -2.45 16.55
N VAL A 416 29.87 -1.85 17.73
CA VAL A 416 31.14 -1.71 18.47
C VAL A 416 31.17 -2.70 19.62
N PHE A 417 32.27 -3.44 19.77
CA PHE A 417 32.45 -4.45 20.81
C PHE A 417 33.92 -4.64 21.19
N ASP A 418 34.16 -5.24 22.36
CA ASP A 418 35.48 -5.53 22.94
C ASP A 418 35.62 -7.05 23.18
N PHE A 419 36.73 -7.67 22.77
CA PHE A 419 36.97 -9.10 22.95
C PHE A 419 37.28 -9.49 24.40
N VAL A 420 37.95 -8.61 25.16
CA VAL A 420 38.39 -8.87 26.53
C VAL A 420 37.19 -8.99 27.47
N GLU A 421 36.19 -8.12 27.30
CA GLU A 421 34.97 -8.15 28.12
C GLU A 421 33.98 -9.27 27.74
N ASN A 422 34.18 -9.95 26.62
CA ASN A 422 33.32 -11.03 26.14
C ASN A 422 33.85 -12.44 26.50
N ASN A 423 34.85 -12.55 27.39
CA ASN A 423 35.54 -13.80 27.77
C ASN A 423 36.24 -14.50 26.59
N LEU A 424 36.60 -13.77 25.53
CA LEU A 424 37.31 -14.30 24.37
C LEU A 424 38.82 -14.22 24.63
N ASN A 425 39.34 -15.09 25.50
CA ASN A 425 40.74 -15.11 25.96
C ASN A 425 41.78 -15.59 24.91
N LYS A 426 41.52 -15.43 23.61
CA LYS A 426 42.55 -15.66 22.58
C LYS A 426 43.26 -14.33 22.35
N SER A 427 44.59 -14.33 22.50
CA SER A 427 45.45 -13.16 22.29
C SER A 427 45.02 -12.35 21.06
N ASP A 428 45.02 -11.01 21.18
CA ASP A 428 44.63 -10.07 20.11
C ASP A 428 45.23 -10.42 18.74
N SER A 429 46.44 -10.98 18.69
CA SER A 429 47.11 -11.45 17.47
C SER A 429 46.37 -12.58 16.75
N THR A 430 45.81 -13.55 17.48
CA THR A 430 45.07 -14.70 16.90
C THR A 430 43.74 -14.28 16.30
N LEU A 431 43.05 -13.30 16.89
CA LEU A 431 41.79 -12.78 16.36
C LEU A 431 42.03 -11.83 15.18
N ARG A 432 43.06 -10.98 15.25
CA ARG A 432 43.51 -10.18 14.08
C ARG A 432 43.80 -11.10 12.89
N ASN A 433 44.55 -12.17 13.12
CA ASN A 433 44.83 -13.18 12.10
C ASN A 433 43.55 -13.89 11.63
N LEU A 434 42.58 -14.22 12.50
CA LEU A 434 41.29 -14.81 12.09
C LEU A 434 40.45 -13.91 11.16
N PHE A 435 40.53 -12.58 11.34
CA PHE A 435 39.86 -11.60 10.48
C PHE A 435 40.63 -11.33 9.17
N GLU A 436 41.96 -11.53 9.17
CA GLU A 436 42.83 -11.40 8.01
C GLU A 436 42.90 -12.70 7.16
N GLU A 437 42.83 -13.89 7.77
CA GLU A 437 43.05 -15.23 7.19
C GLU A 437 41.77 -15.95 6.68
N ASN A 438 40.70 -15.22 6.37
CA ASN A 438 39.50 -15.75 5.68
C ASN A 438 38.66 -16.83 6.42
N SER A 439 38.67 -16.87 7.75
CA SER A 439 38.19 -18.05 8.51
C SER A 439 37.04 -17.83 9.49
N VAL A 440 36.23 -16.77 9.32
CA VAL A 440 35.14 -16.45 10.26
C VAL A 440 33.84 -16.12 9.54
N GLN A 441 32.78 -16.83 9.91
CA GLN A 441 31.41 -16.52 9.56
C GLN A 441 30.79 -15.63 10.65
N ILE A 442 30.01 -14.62 10.26
CA ILE A 442 29.33 -13.73 11.21
C ILE A 442 27.84 -13.98 11.12
N PHE A 443 27.26 -14.50 12.20
CA PHE A 443 25.81 -14.65 12.35
C PHE A 443 25.24 -13.42 13.07
N MET A 444 24.26 -12.75 12.47
CA MET A 444 23.61 -11.58 13.06
C MET A 444 22.10 -11.75 13.12
N ASN A 445 21.54 -11.45 14.28
CA ASN A 445 20.10 -11.37 14.48
C ASN A 445 19.73 -9.91 14.76
N LEU A 446 19.06 -9.25 13.82
CA LEU A 446 18.69 -7.84 13.92
C LEU A 446 17.20 -7.69 14.17
N PHE A 447 16.84 -6.89 15.16
CA PHE A 447 15.47 -6.43 15.37
C PHE A 447 15.35 -4.98 14.91
N SER A 448 14.60 -4.74 13.83
CA SER A 448 14.54 -3.40 13.23
C SER A 448 13.13 -2.96 12.85
N THR A 449 12.95 -1.63 12.75
CA THR A 449 11.73 -0.99 12.25
C THR A 449 12.04 -0.13 11.03
N ASN A 450 11.26 -0.28 9.96
CA ASN A 450 11.44 0.46 8.70
C ASN A 450 10.85 1.86 8.77
N SER A 451 11.50 2.82 8.10
CA SER A 451 10.97 4.16 7.88
C SER A 451 9.95 4.17 6.72
N ALA A 452 8.67 4.03 7.01
CA ALA A 452 7.70 4.75 6.19
C ALA A 452 7.67 6.18 6.73
N THR A 453 8.14 7.16 5.96
CA THR A 453 7.87 8.57 6.24
C THR A 453 6.35 8.77 6.29
N THR A 454 5.75 8.79 7.48
CA THR A 454 4.39 9.27 7.66
C THR A 454 4.41 10.78 7.68
N ILE A 455 4.28 11.40 6.49
CA ILE A 455 3.70 12.73 6.40
C ILE A 455 2.19 12.51 6.48
N SER A 456 1.56 12.84 7.62
CA SER A 456 0.10 12.84 7.74
C SER A 456 -0.43 14.28 7.74
N ASN A 457 -0.76 14.79 6.55
CA ASN A 457 -1.80 15.81 6.45
C ASN A 457 -3.15 15.08 6.64
N LYS A 458 -3.80 15.29 7.78
CA LYS A 458 -5.09 14.68 8.13
C LYS A 458 -6.23 15.20 7.24
N PRO A 459 -7.18 14.34 6.84
CA PRO A 459 -8.60 14.69 6.76
C PRO A 459 -9.34 14.22 8.03
N LEU A 460 -10.25 15.07 8.54
CA LEU A 460 -11.14 14.79 9.69
C LEU A 460 -12.34 13.93 9.23
N TRP A 461 -12.35 12.64 9.58
CA TRP A 461 -13.57 11.85 9.79
C TRP A 461 -13.21 10.52 10.47
N SER A 462 -13.90 10.16 11.55
CA SER A 462 -13.73 8.87 12.26
C SER A 462 -15.09 8.30 12.69
N LEU A 463 -15.30 7.01 12.44
CA LEU A 463 -16.38 6.19 13.00
C LEU A 463 -15.78 5.32 14.12
N GLU A 464 -16.23 5.51 15.36
CA GLU A 464 -15.67 4.93 16.59
C GLU A 464 -16.36 3.61 16.99
N SER A 465 -16.02 2.49 16.36
CA SER A 465 -16.48 1.17 16.82
C SER A 465 -15.35 0.15 16.82
N GLU A 466 -15.17 -0.55 17.95
CA GLU A 466 -14.05 -1.48 18.19
C GLU A 466 -14.06 -2.73 17.29
N LEU A 467 -15.21 -3.10 16.72
CA LEU A 467 -15.34 -4.20 15.76
C LEU A 467 -14.57 -3.96 14.44
N TYR A 468 -14.20 -2.71 14.15
CA TYR A 468 -13.54 -2.31 12.89
C TYR A 468 -12.01 -2.27 12.93
N ARG A 469 -11.38 -2.56 14.08
CA ARG A 469 -9.90 -2.49 14.19
C ARG A 469 -9.17 -3.63 13.48
N LYS A 470 -9.85 -4.70 13.06
CA LYS A 470 -9.21 -5.89 12.48
C LYS A 470 -9.28 -6.03 10.96
N ASP A 471 -10.05 -5.19 10.25
CA ASP A 471 -10.27 -5.36 8.81
C ASP A 471 -10.09 -4.05 8.02
N TYR A 472 -8.89 -3.86 7.46
CA TYR A 472 -8.45 -2.57 6.93
C TYR A 472 -8.79 -2.35 5.45
N PHE A 473 -9.85 -1.58 5.19
CA PHE A 473 -9.98 -0.74 3.97
C PHE A 473 -10.22 0.75 4.25
N SER A 474 -10.41 1.15 5.51
CA SER A 474 -10.45 2.57 5.88
C SER A 474 -9.05 3.03 6.30
N SER A 475 -8.58 4.08 5.63
CA SER A 475 -7.50 4.97 6.06
C SER A 475 -7.34 5.01 7.58
N LYS A 476 -6.19 4.52 8.06
CA LYS A 476 -5.68 4.68 9.42
C LYS A 476 -5.95 6.10 9.96
N THR A 477 -6.99 6.27 10.80
CA THR A 477 -7.03 7.36 11.79
C THR A 477 -6.09 6.96 12.92
N PHE A 478 -4.80 7.21 12.70
CA PHE A 478 -3.76 7.10 13.72
C PHE A 478 -3.74 8.38 14.56
N SER A 479 -3.99 8.25 15.86
CA SER A 479 -3.37 9.10 16.88
C SER A 479 -2.20 8.31 17.45
N PRO A 480 -0.94 8.58 17.05
CA PRO A 480 0.18 7.84 17.61
C PRO A 480 0.77 8.60 18.79
N LYS A 481 0.58 8.07 20.00
CA LYS A 481 1.79 7.72 20.74
C LYS A 481 2.37 6.52 20.00
N ILE A 482 3.49 6.72 19.30
CA ILE A 482 4.16 5.64 18.56
C ILE A 482 4.75 4.71 19.60
N ASN A 483 4.07 3.58 19.83
CA ASN A 483 4.71 2.42 20.40
C ASN A 483 5.50 1.75 19.27
N LEU A 484 6.84 1.72 19.38
CA LEU A 484 7.79 1.11 18.44
C LEU A 484 7.69 -0.44 18.39
N ILE A 485 6.47 -1.00 18.46
CA ILE A 485 6.23 -2.41 18.82
C ILE A 485 6.36 -3.38 17.64
N ASP A 486 6.27 -2.94 16.38
CA ASP A 486 6.47 -3.86 15.24
C ASP A 486 7.95 -3.96 14.83
N GLN A 487 8.83 -4.28 15.79
CA GLN A 487 10.20 -4.67 15.47
C GLN A 487 10.18 -6.02 14.75
N LYS A 488 10.76 -6.07 13.55
CA LYS A 488 10.91 -7.31 12.78
C LYS A 488 12.28 -7.93 13.03
N LYS A 489 12.31 -9.24 13.20
CA LYS A 489 13.53 -10.06 13.34
C LYS A 489 14.08 -10.38 11.95
N TYR A 490 15.37 -10.17 11.75
CA TYR A 490 16.10 -10.51 10.53
C TYR A 490 17.36 -11.28 10.91
N GLN A 491 17.64 -12.38 10.21
CA GLN A 491 18.79 -13.23 10.48
C GLN A 491 19.69 -13.26 9.25
N PHE A 492 20.98 -12.99 9.48
CA PHE A 492 22.00 -12.92 8.44
C PHE A 492 23.19 -13.79 8.80
N VAL A 493 23.75 -14.48 7.82
CA VAL A 493 25.10 -15.03 7.89
C VAL A 493 25.95 -14.37 6.84
N ILE A 494 27.11 -13.88 7.27
CA ILE A 494 28.09 -13.28 6.41
C ILE A 494 29.31 -14.17 6.36
N GLN A 495 29.73 -14.53 5.15
CA GLN A 495 30.97 -15.24 4.89
C GLN A 495 31.79 -14.49 3.84
N LYS A 496 33.11 -14.41 4.06
CA LYS A 496 34.05 -13.91 3.07
C LYS A 496 34.34 -15.03 2.06
N GLU A 497 34.09 -14.80 0.78
CA GLU A 497 34.51 -15.70 -0.30
C GLU A 497 35.63 -15.04 -1.12
N GLU A 498 36.64 -15.83 -1.48
CA GLU A 498 37.67 -15.40 -2.42
C GLU A 498 37.33 -15.89 -3.83
N HIS A 499 36.97 -14.96 -4.71
CA HIS A 499 36.96 -15.20 -6.14
C HIS A 499 37.71 -14.07 -6.85
N LYS A 500 38.73 -14.42 -7.63
CA LYS A 500 39.44 -13.51 -8.55
C LYS A 500 40.01 -12.23 -7.89
N ASN A 501 40.79 -12.38 -6.81
CA ASN A 501 41.49 -11.27 -6.11
C ASN A 501 40.58 -10.17 -5.52
N ILE A 502 39.28 -10.42 -5.39
CA ILE A 502 38.34 -9.51 -4.72
C ILE A 502 37.72 -10.28 -3.55
N SER A 503 37.92 -9.77 -2.34
CA SER A 503 37.25 -10.27 -1.15
C SER A 503 35.81 -9.77 -1.14
N MET A 504 34.85 -10.63 -1.47
CA MET A 504 33.42 -10.31 -1.39
C MET A 504 32.81 -10.92 -0.13
N LEU A 505 31.89 -10.19 0.51
CA LEU A 505 31.14 -10.67 1.68
C LEU A 505 29.75 -11.09 1.22
N LYS A 506 29.49 -12.41 1.17
CA LYS A 506 28.14 -12.90 0.88
C LYS A 506 27.30 -12.80 2.14
N CYS A 507 26.21 -12.05 2.08
CA CYS A 507 25.17 -12.00 3.11
C CYS A 507 24.01 -12.91 2.72
N ARG A 508 23.64 -13.88 3.57
CA ARG A 508 22.56 -14.83 3.33
C ARG A 508 21.53 -14.84 4.47
N TYR A 509 20.27 -15.09 4.14
CA TYR A 509 19.21 -15.24 5.14
C TYR A 509 19.21 -16.68 5.66
N HIS A 510 19.11 -16.85 6.97
CA HIS A 510 19.00 -18.17 7.60
C HIS A 510 17.56 -18.46 8.05
N TYR A 511 17.10 -19.69 7.76
CA TYR A 511 15.84 -20.22 8.25
C TYR A 511 16.07 -20.99 9.55
N TYR A 512 15.35 -20.61 10.61
CA TYR A 512 15.24 -21.41 11.83
C TYR A 512 13.81 -21.31 12.36
N SER A 513 13.26 -22.42 12.84
CA SER A 513 12.13 -22.37 13.75
C SER A 513 12.59 -21.83 15.10
N ASP A 514 11.72 -21.18 15.88
CA ASP A 514 12.08 -20.69 17.22
C ASP A 514 12.54 -21.83 18.18
N ASN A 515 12.28 -23.09 17.83
CA ASN A 515 12.72 -24.28 18.57
C ASN A 515 14.18 -24.67 18.29
N ASP A 516 14.75 -24.31 17.13
CA ASP A 516 16.09 -24.75 16.70
C ASP A 516 17.21 -24.02 17.46
N ILE A 517 16.94 -22.80 17.92
CA ILE A 517 17.91 -21.96 18.64
C ILE A 517 18.25 -22.52 20.03
N ASN A 518 17.32 -23.26 20.64
CA ASN A 518 17.50 -23.76 22.01
C ASN A 518 18.24 -25.10 22.08
N ASN A 519 18.29 -25.88 20.99
CA ASN A 519 18.80 -27.25 20.99
C ASN A 519 20.08 -27.46 20.18
N GLY A 520 20.60 -26.44 19.49
CA GLY A 520 21.84 -26.55 18.72
C GLY A 520 21.77 -27.50 17.50
N SER A 521 20.58 -27.99 17.15
CA SER A 521 20.36 -28.83 15.96
C SER A 521 19.83 -27.99 14.81
N MET A 522 20.62 -27.84 13.74
CA MET A 522 20.24 -27.17 12.49
C MET A 522 19.41 -28.08 11.56
N SER A 523 18.36 -28.75 12.06
CA SER A 523 17.51 -29.58 11.19
C SER A 523 16.31 -28.78 10.68
N ILE A 524 16.33 -28.40 9.40
CA ILE A 524 15.16 -27.82 8.73
C ILE A 524 14.04 -28.86 8.73
N ASP A 525 12.86 -28.50 9.24
CA ASP A 525 11.67 -29.35 9.17
C ASP A 525 11.38 -29.72 7.69
N SER A 526 11.19 -31.02 7.46
CA SER A 526 10.90 -31.64 6.16
C SER A 526 9.81 -30.92 5.35
N ALA A 527 8.79 -30.35 5.99
CA ALA A 527 7.72 -29.61 5.32
C ALA A 527 8.22 -28.27 4.75
N ILE A 528 9.06 -27.54 5.50
CA ILE A 528 9.68 -26.29 5.03
C ILE A 528 10.68 -26.59 3.93
N LEU A 529 11.45 -27.68 4.05
CA LEU A 529 12.38 -28.11 3.00
C LEU A 529 11.66 -28.36 1.66
N SER A 530 10.50 -29.02 1.70
CA SER A 530 9.65 -29.21 0.52
C SER A 530 9.22 -27.87 -0.09
N ASN A 531 8.69 -26.96 0.74
CA ASN A 531 8.23 -25.64 0.27
C ASN A 531 9.38 -24.78 -0.29
N LEU A 532 10.58 -24.87 0.30
CA LEU A 532 11.77 -24.18 -0.21
C LEU A 532 12.18 -24.70 -1.59
N ASN A 533 12.16 -26.01 -1.82
CA ASN A 533 12.47 -26.60 -3.12
C ASN A 533 11.44 -26.22 -4.19
N GLU A 534 10.15 -26.23 -3.84
CA GLU A 534 9.10 -25.80 -4.76
C GLU A 534 9.20 -24.30 -5.06
N TRP A 535 9.48 -23.47 -4.05
CA TRP A 535 9.68 -22.03 -4.23
C TRP A 535 10.88 -21.73 -5.14
N LYS A 536 11.99 -22.43 -4.92
CA LYS A 536 13.19 -22.40 -5.78
C LYS A 536 12.83 -22.70 -7.24
N SER A 537 12.10 -23.79 -7.48
CA SER A 537 11.66 -24.20 -8.83
C SER A 537 10.82 -23.10 -9.51
N ILE A 538 9.87 -22.51 -8.79
CA ILE A 538 9.03 -21.41 -9.31
C ILE A 538 9.89 -20.20 -9.67
N LEU A 539 10.81 -19.78 -8.80
CA LEU A 539 11.69 -18.63 -9.06
C LEU A 539 12.60 -18.87 -10.28
N LEU A 540 13.11 -20.09 -10.48
CA LEU A 540 13.91 -20.46 -11.65
C LEU A 540 13.10 -20.36 -12.94
N ASN A 541 11.86 -20.89 -12.92
CA ASN A 541 10.96 -20.78 -14.06
C ASN A 541 10.66 -19.32 -14.42
N GLU A 542 10.32 -18.50 -13.42
CA GLU A 542 10.08 -17.06 -13.62
C GLU A 542 11.32 -16.34 -14.16
N PHE A 543 12.52 -16.68 -13.67
CA PHE A 543 13.76 -16.08 -14.16
C PHE A 543 13.98 -16.38 -15.66
N ASN A 544 13.71 -17.61 -16.09
CA ASN A 544 13.83 -18.00 -17.50
C ASN A 544 12.83 -17.26 -18.40
N ILE A 545 11.57 -17.14 -17.96
CA ILE A 545 10.54 -16.38 -18.69
C ILE A 545 10.95 -14.91 -18.83
N LEU A 546 11.41 -14.26 -17.76
CA LEU A 546 11.85 -12.88 -17.83
C LEU A 546 13.08 -12.68 -18.72
N LYS A 547 13.96 -13.69 -18.82
CA LYS A 547 15.11 -13.65 -19.71
C LYS A 547 14.67 -13.68 -21.17
N GLU A 548 13.70 -14.53 -21.52
CA GLU A 548 13.08 -14.55 -22.84
C GLU A 548 12.44 -13.20 -23.18
N ILE A 549 11.66 -12.62 -22.25
CA ILE A 549 11.07 -11.28 -22.45
C ILE A 549 12.15 -10.23 -22.65
N GLN A 550 13.24 -10.26 -21.87
CA GLN A 550 14.36 -9.32 -22.03
C GLN A 550 15.09 -9.47 -23.37
N GLU A 551 15.18 -10.68 -23.91
CA GLU A 551 15.76 -10.95 -25.23
C GLU A 551 14.86 -10.44 -26.36
N LEU A 552 13.54 -10.58 -26.21
CA LEU A 552 12.55 -10.06 -27.16
C LEU A 552 12.44 -8.52 -27.10
N GLU A 553 12.57 -7.94 -25.89
CA GLU A 553 12.32 -6.52 -25.61
C GLU A 553 13.54 -5.84 -24.98
N PRO A 554 14.66 -5.73 -25.72
CA PRO A 554 15.95 -5.28 -25.16
C PRO A 554 15.93 -3.83 -24.69
N HIS A 555 15.00 -3.03 -25.19
CA HIS A 555 14.83 -1.62 -24.82
C HIS A 555 13.79 -1.40 -23.72
N CYS A 556 13.15 -2.46 -23.22
CA CYS A 556 12.26 -2.35 -22.08
C CYS A 556 13.05 -2.46 -20.77
N LYS A 557 12.88 -1.46 -19.88
CA LYS A 557 13.57 -1.46 -18.58
C LYS A 557 13.01 -2.47 -17.58
N TYR A 558 11.73 -2.81 -17.70
CA TYR A 558 11.04 -3.56 -16.66
C TYR A 558 11.48 -5.02 -16.52
N PRO A 559 11.72 -5.79 -17.61
CA PRO A 559 12.29 -7.12 -17.52
C PRO A 559 13.68 -7.11 -16.86
N ILE A 560 14.56 -6.16 -17.20
CA ILE A 560 15.86 -5.97 -16.51
C ILE A 560 15.66 -5.80 -15.00
N LEU A 561 14.75 -4.93 -14.60
CA LEU A 561 14.48 -4.64 -13.20
C LEU A 561 13.87 -5.84 -12.46
N ALA A 562 13.01 -6.60 -13.12
CA ALA A 562 12.37 -7.79 -12.59
C ALA A 562 13.36 -8.97 -12.48
N LEU A 563 14.22 -9.18 -13.49
CA LEU A 563 15.32 -10.16 -13.47
C LEU A 563 16.27 -9.90 -12.30
N LYS A 564 16.71 -8.64 -12.12
CA LYS A 564 17.55 -8.26 -10.97
C LYS A 564 16.85 -8.58 -9.66
N LYS A 565 15.54 -8.31 -9.59
CA LYS A 565 14.76 -8.54 -8.38
C LYS A 565 14.62 -10.03 -8.06
N LEU A 566 14.35 -10.88 -9.06
CA LEU A 566 14.31 -12.33 -8.89
C LEU A 566 15.67 -12.89 -8.50
N TYR A 567 16.74 -12.43 -9.16
CA TYR A 567 18.12 -12.78 -8.79
C TYR A 567 18.42 -12.46 -7.33
N ASP A 568 17.98 -11.30 -6.85
CA ASP A 568 18.16 -10.92 -5.45
C ASP A 568 17.35 -11.82 -4.52
N ILE A 569 16.08 -12.09 -4.83
CA ILE A 569 15.24 -12.98 -4.01
C ILE A 569 15.85 -14.38 -3.95
N PHE A 570 16.29 -14.91 -5.09
CA PHE A 570 16.87 -16.25 -5.18
C PHE A 570 18.14 -16.36 -4.34
N ASN A 571 19.12 -15.48 -4.56
CA ASN A 571 20.41 -15.57 -3.88
C ASN A 571 20.36 -15.18 -2.40
N LEU A 572 19.43 -14.31 -2.01
CA LEU A 572 19.30 -13.89 -0.62
C LEU A 572 18.46 -14.88 0.18
N CYS A 573 17.40 -15.45 -0.40
CA CYS A 573 16.39 -16.16 0.36
C CYS A 573 16.40 -17.70 0.21
N ILE A 574 17.12 -18.26 -0.77
CA ILE A 574 17.29 -19.72 -0.89
C ILE A 574 18.53 -20.17 -0.09
N PRO A 575 18.42 -21.15 0.82
CA PRO A 575 19.56 -21.69 1.56
C PRO A 575 20.69 -22.22 0.66
N TYR A 576 21.93 -22.13 1.14
CA TYR A 576 23.11 -22.60 0.40
C TYR A 576 23.04 -24.10 0.07
N ASP A 577 22.65 -24.92 1.04
CA ASP A 577 22.55 -26.38 0.84
C ASP A 577 21.53 -26.78 -0.23
N LEU A 578 20.63 -25.85 -0.59
CA LEU A 578 19.62 -26.02 -1.62
C LEU A 578 19.95 -25.32 -2.94
N SER A 579 20.91 -24.41 -2.97
CA SER A 579 21.28 -23.66 -4.18
C SER A 579 22.61 -24.18 -4.72
N GLN A 580 22.63 -24.67 -5.96
CA GLN A 580 23.89 -24.97 -6.63
C GLN A 580 24.52 -23.68 -7.15
N GLU A 581 25.85 -23.63 -7.18
CA GLU A 581 26.56 -22.53 -7.83
C GLU A 581 26.12 -22.40 -9.29
N ASN A 582 25.81 -21.16 -9.71
CA ASN A 582 25.47 -20.77 -11.08
C ASN A 582 24.09 -21.18 -11.63
N GLU A 583 23.12 -21.59 -10.79
CA GLU A 583 21.76 -21.86 -11.30
C GLU A 583 21.09 -20.63 -11.91
N ILE A 584 21.38 -19.44 -11.38
CA ILE A 584 20.95 -18.16 -11.93
C ILE A 584 22.17 -17.26 -12.13
N SER A 585 22.37 -16.80 -13.37
CA SER A 585 23.37 -15.77 -13.70
C SER A 585 22.68 -14.50 -14.17
N PHE A 586 22.90 -13.38 -13.47
CA PHE A 586 22.43 -12.07 -13.91
C PHE A 586 23.57 -11.28 -14.57
N ASN A 587 23.39 -10.88 -15.83
CA ASN A 587 24.37 -10.05 -16.53
C ASN A 587 24.31 -8.60 -16.02
N THR A 588 25.29 -8.21 -15.21
CA THR A 588 25.36 -6.88 -14.59
C THR A 588 25.37 -5.73 -15.61
N LYS A 589 25.89 -5.97 -16.83
CA LYS A 589 25.88 -4.99 -17.93
C LYS A 589 24.47 -4.58 -18.37
N LEU A 590 23.45 -5.39 -18.08
CA LEU A 590 22.06 -5.00 -18.33
C LEU A 590 21.64 -3.79 -17.49
N ILE A 591 22.16 -3.64 -16.27
CA ILE A 591 21.86 -2.46 -15.45
C ILE A 591 22.50 -1.21 -16.05
N ASP A 592 23.71 -1.32 -16.60
CA ASP A 592 24.37 -0.19 -17.27
C ASP A 592 23.55 0.31 -18.47
N SER A 593 22.90 -0.62 -19.19
CA SER A 593 22.02 -0.27 -20.30
C SER A 593 20.78 0.55 -19.87
N LEU A 594 20.34 0.47 -18.61
CA LEU A 594 19.22 1.25 -18.09
C LEU A 594 19.50 2.76 -18.11
N HIS A 595 20.77 3.18 -18.10
CA HIS A 595 21.13 4.59 -18.25
C HIS A 595 20.79 5.15 -19.62
N ILE A 596 20.76 4.30 -20.64
CA ILE A 596 20.40 4.64 -22.01
C ILE A 596 18.88 4.51 -22.18
N ILE A 597 18.29 3.45 -21.64
CA ILE A 597 16.85 3.15 -21.78
C ILE A 597 15.98 4.15 -20.99
N ASP A 598 16.36 4.51 -19.76
CA ASP A 598 15.63 5.45 -18.91
C ASP A 598 16.59 6.50 -18.30
N PRO A 599 17.06 7.46 -19.11
CA PRO A 599 18.07 8.43 -18.70
C PRO A 599 17.60 9.31 -17.53
N LEU A 600 16.29 9.55 -17.44
CA LEU A 600 15.68 10.35 -16.37
C LEU A 600 15.86 9.72 -14.97
N ARG A 601 16.09 8.40 -14.90
CA ARG A 601 16.29 7.67 -13.65
C ARG A 601 17.72 7.17 -13.46
N LYS A 602 18.70 7.71 -14.20
CA LYS A 602 20.13 7.33 -14.08
C LYS A 602 20.64 7.29 -12.64
N GLY A 603 20.34 8.31 -11.82
CA GLY A 603 20.74 8.37 -10.41
C GLY A 603 20.15 7.24 -9.55
N TYR A 604 18.93 6.79 -9.87
CA TYR A 604 18.28 5.65 -9.20
C TYR A 604 18.96 4.33 -9.55
N TYR A 605 19.40 4.15 -10.80
CA TYR A 605 20.09 2.92 -11.23
C TYR A 605 21.53 2.82 -10.68
N ASN A 606 22.25 3.95 -10.54
CA ASN A 606 23.56 3.96 -9.90
C ASN A 606 23.51 3.38 -8.47
N GLN A 607 22.46 3.68 -7.71
CA GLN A 607 22.24 3.10 -6.37
C GLN A 607 21.93 1.59 -6.39
N LYS A 608 21.52 1.03 -7.53
CA LYS A 608 21.26 -0.40 -7.71
C LYS A 608 22.50 -1.17 -8.16
N VAL A 609 23.38 -0.57 -8.96
CA VAL A 609 24.68 -1.14 -9.34
C VAL A 609 25.59 -1.28 -8.12
N LEU A 610 25.64 -0.27 -7.25
CA LEU A 610 26.38 -0.29 -5.97
C LEU A 610 25.91 -1.37 -4.96
N ASN A 611 24.91 -2.19 -5.29
CA ASN A 611 24.45 -3.31 -4.47
C ASN A 611 24.91 -4.67 -5.03
N MET A 612 25.81 -4.67 -6.02
CA MET A 612 26.34 -5.88 -6.67
C MET A 612 27.79 -6.19 -6.27
N ASP A 613 28.55 -5.17 -5.89
CA ASP A 613 29.90 -5.26 -5.32
C ASP A 613 29.82 -5.21 -3.79
#